data_AF-A0A958F5K6-F1
#
_entry.id   AF-A0A958F5K6-F1
#
_cell.length_a   1.000
_cell.length_b   1.000
_cell.length_c   1.000
_cell.angle_alpha   90.00
_cell.angle_beta   90.00
_cell.angle_gamma   90.00
#
_symmetry.space_group_name_H-M   'P 1'
#
loop_
_entity.id
_entity.type
_entity.pdbx_description
1 polymer ?
#
loop_
_entity_poly.entity_id
_entity_poly.type
_entity_poly.pdbx_seq_one_letter_code
_entity_poly.pdbx_strand_id
1 'polypeptide(L)' 'MKRSRRALFTLIFSVLLCIAALIIAPLLGSESLKLSDVLAHLSGPDTSAGVIFFRIRMPRVLLGLLAGGA' A
#
# COMPACT_ATOMS: atom_id res chain seq x y z
N MET A 1 -34.12 6.28 8.38
CA MET A 1 -33.01 7.00 7.72
C MET A 1 -31.66 7.01 8.47
N LYS A 2 -31.58 6.97 9.82
CA LYS A 2 -30.27 7.03 10.56
C LYS A 2 -29.31 5.86 10.31
N ARG A 3 -29.81 4.66 10.00
CA ARG A 3 -28.99 3.46 9.71
C ARG A 3 -28.12 3.62 8.44
N SER A 4 -28.65 4.29 7.42
CA SER A 4 -27.97 4.49 6.13
C SER A 4 -26.74 5.42 6.24
N ARG A 5 -26.82 6.51 7.02
CA ARG A 5 -25.67 7.41 7.22
C ARG A 5 -24.52 6.74 7.98
N ARG A 6 -24.84 5.88 8.96
CA ARG A 6 -23.81 5.11 9.69
C ARG A 6 -23.14 4.09 8.78
N ALA A 7 -23.91 3.37 7.97
CA ALA A 7 -23.36 2.43 6.99
C ALA A 7 -22.45 3.13 5.97
N LEU A 8 -22.86 4.28 5.45
CA LEU A 8 -22.05 5.08 4.53
C LEU A 8 -20.74 5.55 5.19
N PHE A 9 -20.81 6.05 6.42
CA PHE A 9 -19.62 6.47 7.15
C PHE A 9 -18.65 5.30 7.38
N THR A 10 -19.15 4.15 7.84
CA THR A 10 -18.33 2.95 8.04
C THR A 10 -17.68 2.51 6.74
N LEU A 11 -18.43 2.49 5.62
CA LEU A 11 -17.89 2.15 4.30
C LEU A 11 -16.74 3.10 3.91
N ILE A 12 -16.96 4.41 3.99
CA ILE A 12 -15.94 5.41 3.64
C ILE A 12 -14.71 5.24 4.52
N PHE A 13 -14.90 5.09 5.83
CA PHE A 13 -13.79 4.91 6.77
C PHE A 13 -12.99 3.64 6.48
N SER A 14 -13.65 2.51 6.24
CA SER A 14 -13.00 1.24 5.89
C SER A 14 -12.22 1.34 4.58
N VAL A 15 -12.77 2.00 3.56
CA VAL A 15 -12.09 2.23 2.28
C VAL A 15 -10.86 3.11 2.48
N LEU A 16 -10.98 4.21 3.22
CA LEU A 16 -9.84 5.08 3.53
C LEU A 16 -8.75 4.34 4.29
N LEU A 17 -9.13 3.51 5.26
CA LEU A 17 -8.18 2.69 6.01
C LEU A 17 -7.45 1.69 5.10
N CYS A 18 -8.16 1.03 4.18
CA CYS A 18 -7.56 0.10 3.22
C CYS A 18 -6.57 0.83 2.28
N ILE A 19 -6.95 2.01 1.77
CA ILE A 19 -6.08 2.81 0.90
C ILE A 19 -4.82 3.26 1.67
N ALA A 20 -5.00 3.74 2.91
CA ALA A 20 -3.87 4.12 3.76
C ALA A 20 -2.92 2.94 4.01
N ALA A 21 -3.46 1.76 4.31
CA ALA A 21 -2.67 0.55 4.50
C ALA A 21 -1.90 0.15 3.23
N LEU A 22 -2.52 0.22 2.05
CA LEU A 22 -1.85 -0.08 0.77
C LEU A 22 -0.66 0.84 0.48
N ILE A 23 -0.74 2.11 0.89
CA ILE A 23 0.32 3.09 0.67
C ILE A 23 1.43 2.96 1.73
N ILE A 24 1.06 2.79 3.00
CA ILE A 24 1.98 2.81 4.12
C ILE A 24 2.71 1.46 4.28
N ALA A 25 2.02 0.33 4.09
CA ALA A 25 2.59 -1.00 4.28
C ALA A 25 3.86 -1.30 3.46
N PRO A 26 3.97 -0.95 2.15
CA PRO A 26 5.19 -1.24 1.40
C PRO A 26 6.36 -0.30 1.78
N LEU A 27 6.09 0.81 2.48
CA LEU A 27 7.13 1.71 2.99
C LEU A 27 7.76 1.16 4.28
N LEU A 28 7.01 0.37 5.05
CA LEU A 28 7.49 -0.29 6.26
C LEU A 28 8.25 -1.58 5.91
N GLY A 29 9.47 -1.73 6.42
CA GLY A 29 10.27 -2.93 6.24
C GLY A 29 11.59 -2.87 7.00
N SER A 30 12.38 -3.95 6.91
CA SER A 30 13.69 -4.06 7.59
C SER A 30 14.72 -3.07 7.05
N GLU A 31 14.66 -2.77 5.76
CA GLU A 31 15.52 -1.81 5.08
C GLU A 31 14.82 -0.46 4.96
N SER A 32 15.53 0.62 5.31
CA SER A 32 15.03 1.99 5.12
C SER A 32 15.10 2.36 3.64
N LEU A 33 13.94 2.55 2.99
CA LEU A 33 13.87 2.94 1.59
C LEU A 33 13.72 4.45 1.47
N LYS A 34 14.64 5.10 0.76
CA LYS A 34 14.43 6.49 0.33
C LYS A 34 13.43 6.52 -0.82
N LEU A 35 12.36 7.29 -0.66
CA LEU A 35 11.34 7.49 -1.68
C LEU A 35 11.91 8.02 -3.00
N SER A 36 12.96 8.85 -2.95
CA SER A 36 13.68 9.34 -4.12
C SER A 36 14.20 8.21 -4.99
N ASP A 37 14.74 7.16 -4.37
CA ASP A 37 15.42 6.07 -5.07
C ASP A 37 14.41 5.08 -5.64
N VAL A 38 13.26 4.92 -4.97
CA VAL A 38 12.10 4.18 -5.48
C VAL A 38 11.50 4.87 -6.70
N LEU A 39 11.36 6.19 -6.68
CA LEU A 39 10.86 6.96 -7.82
C LEU A 39 11.88 7.01 -8.97
N ALA A 40 13.17 7.10 -8.67
CA ALA A 40 14.23 7.06 -9.66
C ALA A 40 14.21 5.75 -10.49
N HIS A 41 13.78 4.64 -9.88
CA HIS A 41 13.58 3.37 -10.58
C HIS A 41 12.57 3.45 -11.73
N LEU A 42 11.55 4.32 -11.61
CA LEU A 42 10.58 4.54 -12.67
C LEU A 42 11.16 5.31 -13.87
N SER A 43 12.28 6.01 -13.68
CA SER A 43 12.95 6.80 -14.72
C SER A 43 14.03 6.01 -15.48
N GLY A 44 14.19 4.71 -15.22
CA GLY A 44 15.03 3.82 -16.02
C GLY A 44 16.23 3.15 -15.33
N PRO A 45 16.92 3.73 -14.32
CA PRO A 45 17.97 3.01 -13.63
C PRO A 45 17.42 2.02 -12.60
N ASP A 46 17.89 0.77 -12.64
CA ASP A 46 17.58 -0.24 -11.63
C ASP A 46 18.22 0.13 -10.28
N THR A 47 17.47 0.80 -9.41
CA THR A 47 17.86 1.00 -8.01
C THR A 47 17.49 -0.22 -7.18
N SER A 48 18.36 -0.61 -6.25
CA SER A 48 18.07 -1.68 -5.28
C SER A 48 16.79 -1.39 -4.48
N ALA A 49 16.58 -0.12 -4.12
CA ALA A 49 15.38 0.35 -3.43
C ALA A 49 14.10 0.14 -4.25
N GLY A 50 14.13 0.47 -5.55
CA GLY A 50 13.01 0.27 -6.47
C GLY A 50 12.69 -1.21 -6.66
N VAL A 51 13.71 -2.05 -6.84
CA VAL A 51 13.55 -3.50 -6.96
C VAL A 51 12.88 -4.09 -5.71
N ILE A 52 13.35 -3.74 -4.51
CA ILE A 52 12.76 -4.21 -3.26
C ILE A 52 11.30 -3.75 -3.14
N PHE A 53 11.02 -2.48 -3.44
CA PHE A 53 9.68 -1.92 -3.32
C PHE A 53 8.71 -2.60 -4.30
N PHE A 54 9.03 -2.62 -5.59
CA PHE A 54 8.11 -3.08 -6.64
C PHE A 54 8.05 -4.60 -6.80
N ARG A 55 9.15 -5.33 -6.58
CA ARG A 55 9.21 -6.79 -6.80
C ARG A 55 8.99 -7.62 -5.55
N ILE A 56 9.16 -7.05 -4.35
CA ILE A 56 9.02 -7.80 -3.08
C ILE A 56 7.88 -7.24 -2.24
N ARG A 57 7.93 -5.95 -1.89
CA ARG A 57 6.98 -5.37 -0.91
C ARG A 57 5.59 -5.17 -1.50
N MET A 58 5.48 -4.59 -2.70
CA MET A 58 4.19 -4.39 -3.39
C MET A 58 3.41 -5.70 -3.58
N PRO A 59 4.00 -6.78 -4.14
CA PRO A 59 3.31 -8.06 -4.28
C PRO A 59 2.82 -8.62 -2.95
N ARG A 60 3.65 -8.55 -1.89
CA ARG A 60 3.26 -9.02 -0.55
C ARG A 60 2.06 -8.26 0.02
N VAL A 61 2.03 -6.94 -0.15
CA VAL A 61 0.94 -6.09 0.35
C VAL A 61 -0.36 -6.39 -0.41
N LEU A 62 -0.30 -6.52 -1.74
CA LEU A 62 -1.45 -6.90 -2.57
C LEU A 62 -1.97 -8.28 -2.21
N LEU A 63 -1.09 -9.27 -2.04
CA LEU A 63 -1.47 -10.61 -1.61
C LEU A 63 -2.09 -10.62 -0.21
N GLY A 64 -1.58 -9.82 0.72
CA GLY A 64 -2.17 -9.66 2.05
C GLY A 64 -3.57 -9.08 2.01
N LEU A 65 -3.82 -8.10 1.13
CA LEU A 65 -5.16 -7.55 0.91
C LEU A 65 -6.11 -8.60 0.36
N LEU A 66 -5.68 -9.35 -0.66
CA LEU A 66 -6.50 -10.41 -1.25
C LEU A 66 -6.79 -11.55 -0.26
N ALA A 67 -5.80 -11.94 0.53
CA ALA A 67 -5.95 -13.00 1.53
C ALA A 67 -6.85 -12.58 2.70
N GLY A 68 -6.79 -11.31 3.14
CA GLY A 68 -7.64 -10.81 4.22
C GLY A 68 -9.07 -10.45 3.79
N GLY A 69 -9.29 -10.24 2.48
CA GLY A 69 -10.60 -9.92 1.92
C GLY A 69 -11.41 -11.13 1.41
N ALA A 70 -10.79 -12.32 1.34
CA ALA A 70 -11.42 -13.59 0.98
C ALA A 70 -12.12 -14.23 2.19
#